data_AF-A0A6J1MII8-F1
#
_entry.id   AF-A0A6J1MII8-F1
#
_cell.length_a   1.000
_cell.length_b   1.000
_cell.length_c   1.000
_cell.angle_alpha   90.00
_cell.angle_beta   90.00
_cell.angle_gamma   90.00
#
_symmetry.space_group_name_H-M   'P 1'
#
loop_
_entity.id
_entity.type
_entity.pdbx_description
1 polymer ?
#
loop_
_entity_poly.entity_id
_entity_poly.type
_entity_poly.pdbx_seq_one_letter_code
_entity_poly.pdbx_strand_id
1 'polypeptide(L)'
;MYMLPSISYTSFPIVLCVPGGRSLTPLERLTKPLGYITWLCLLTCILFGLTLITVLQLLSVPRLSRFVLGENNRLPRTELWSTLLGGLHMHPPRRNFARFLLALWLLETLVLRAAYTGELYILLQDGRVRTPLRTLTEVLDKKYEFHMLPALQPVFRKLVSRQRVVVISRLEASLTQLRDDTEAQFVVPLLRPTASRFDMDSGPKKPRLAMLRYPLLTAPMTLYMRPHSYLKQRINTLLINMMSSGLVDRFRRMYLDRIEHLASERNREPTKLSLWLLAGLFGSFGLMQLLASIVFLLELGAAQPQRPRLRRLMNAANRYMV
;
A
#
# COMPACT_ATOMS: atom_id res chain seq x y z
N MET A 1 -38.93 -14.10 24.83
CA MET A 1 -38.83 -13.56 26.20
C MET A 1 -38.16 -12.19 26.11
N TYR A 2 -38.90 -11.10 26.33
CA TYR A 2 -38.35 -9.74 26.24
C TYR A 2 -37.54 -9.43 27.50
N MET A 3 -36.32 -8.88 27.36
CA MET A 3 -35.47 -8.42 28.46
C MET A 3 -35.22 -6.92 28.30
N LEU A 4 -35.08 -6.20 29.40
CA LEU A 4 -34.79 -4.76 29.37
C LEU A 4 -33.29 -4.54 29.60
N PRO A 5 -32.63 -3.71 28.76
CA PRO A 5 -31.24 -3.35 28.96
C PRO A 5 -31.08 -2.33 30.10
N SER A 6 -29.95 -2.39 30.79
CA SER A 6 -29.42 -1.31 31.63
C SER A 6 -28.90 -0.16 30.78
N ILE A 7 -28.44 0.91 31.44
CA ILE A 7 -27.57 1.89 30.77
C ILE A 7 -26.32 1.22 30.21
N SER A 8 -25.80 1.73 29.09
CA SER A 8 -24.55 1.24 28.51
C SER A 8 -23.37 1.82 29.26
N TYR A 9 -22.47 0.95 29.70
CA TYR A 9 -21.27 1.34 30.45
C TYR A 9 -20.00 1.31 29.62
N THR A 10 -19.98 0.54 28.53
CA THR A 10 -18.90 0.54 27.54
C THR A 10 -19.45 0.14 26.18
N SER A 11 -18.73 0.46 25.12
CA SER A 11 -19.17 0.15 23.76
C SER A 11 -18.01 -0.39 22.95
N PHE A 12 -18.26 -1.45 22.18
CA PHE A 12 -17.22 -2.11 21.39
C PHE A 12 -17.52 -1.98 19.90
N PRO A 13 -16.53 -1.56 19.09
CA PRO A 13 -16.70 -1.54 17.65
C PRO A 13 -16.72 -2.98 17.10
N ILE A 14 -17.73 -3.27 16.28
CA ILE A 14 -17.78 -4.44 15.40
C ILE A 14 -16.95 -4.10 14.17
N VAL A 15 -15.84 -4.80 14.01
CA VAL A 15 -14.94 -4.72 12.86
C VAL A 15 -15.14 -5.93 11.96
N LEU A 16 -14.87 -5.75 10.68
CA LEU A 16 -14.89 -6.85 9.73
C LEU A 16 -13.48 -7.42 9.61
N CYS A 17 -13.31 -8.69 9.99
CA CYS A 17 -12.11 -9.44 9.69
C CYS A 17 -12.17 -9.87 8.23
N VAL A 18 -11.15 -9.49 7.47
CA VAL A 18 -10.98 -9.77 6.05
C VAL A 18 -9.81 -10.73 5.86
N PRO A 19 -9.81 -11.54 4.78
CA PRO A 19 -8.66 -12.36 4.47
C PRO A 19 -7.44 -11.46 4.35
N GLY A 20 -6.30 -12.00 4.78
CA GLY A 20 -5.04 -11.29 4.79
C GLY A 20 -4.68 -10.71 3.42
N GLY A 21 -5.21 -11.19 2.31
CA GLY A 21 -4.82 -10.72 0.98
C GLY A 21 -3.42 -11.19 0.62
N ARG A 22 -3.19 -11.39 -0.68
CA ARG A 22 -1.94 -11.97 -1.19
C ARG A 22 -0.74 -11.09 -0.80
N SER A 23 0.37 -11.74 -0.45
CA SER A 23 1.65 -11.03 -0.34
C SER A 23 2.01 -10.44 -1.71
N LEU A 24 2.26 -9.13 -1.75
CA LEU A 24 2.72 -8.47 -2.98
C LEU A 24 3.97 -9.15 -3.50
N THR A 25 4.02 -9.38 -4.82
CA THR A 25 5.22 -9.90 -5.46
C THR A 25 6.36 -8.89 -5.31
N PRO A 26 7.63 -9.33 -5.25
CA PRO A 26 8.77 -8.42 -5.11
C PRO A 26 8.81 -7.32 -6.19
N LEU A 27 8.31 -7.59 -7.39
CA LEU A 27 8.27 -6.65 -8.50
C LEU A 27 7.11 -5.64 -8.38
N GLU A 28 5.92 -6.09 -7.95
CA GLU A 28 4.79 -5.19 -7.64
C GLU A 28 5.12 -4.22 -6.50
N ARG A 29 5.97 -4.64 -5.55
CA ARG A 29 6.41 -3.75 -4.46
C ARG A 29 7.26 -2.59 -4.95
N LEU A 30 7.95 -2.70 -6.09
CA LEU A 30 8.74 -1.62 -6.65
C LEU A 30 7.87 -0.56 -7.35
N THR A 31 6.76 -0.96 -7.96
CA THR A 31 5.91 -0.04 -8.74
C THR A 31 4.81 0.61 -7.90
N LYS A 32 4.39 -0.03 -6.81
CA LYS A 32 3.30 0.41 -5.92
C LYS A 32 3.54 1.67 -5.06
N PRO A 33 4.76 2.09 -4.68
CA PRO A 33 4.96 3.26 -3.83
C PRO A 33 4.41 4.54 -4.44
N LEU A 34 4.45 4.65 -5.76
CA LEU A 34 3.89 5.77 -6.52
C LEU A 34 2.58 5.36 -7.17
N GLY A 35 1.59 6.25 -7.12
CA GLY A 35 0.32 6.05 -7.80
C GLY A 35 0.52 5.99 -9.32
N TYR A 36 -0.36 5.27 -10.02
CA TYR A 36 -0.35 5.20 -11.48
C TYR A 36 -0.42 6.60 -12.14
N ILE A 37 -1.16 7.53 -11.51
CA ILE A 37 -1.27 8.92 -11.95
C ILE A 37 0.10 9.61 -11.90
N THR A 38 0.90 9.37 -10.86
CA THR A 38 2.25 9.96 -10.72
C THR A 38 3.20 9.39 -11.76
N TRP A 39 3.14 8.08 -12.03
CA TRP A 39 3.91 7.46 -13.12
C TRP A 39 3.54 8.01 -14.49
N LEU A 40 2.24 8.22 -14.76
CA LEU A 40 1.78 8.87 -15.99
C LEU A 40 2.30 10.30 -16.09
N CYS A 41 2.20 11.09 -15.02
CA CYS A 41 2.70 12.47 -14.99
C CYS A 41 4.20 12.53 -15.28
N LEU A 42 4.98 11.61 -14.69
CA LEU A 42 6.41 11.48 -14.94
C LEU A 42 6.70 11.12 -16.40
N LEU A 43 5.97 10.13 -16.96
CA LEU A 43 6.11 9.76 -18.36
C LEU A 43 5.79 10.95 -19.27
N THR A 44 4.72 11.70 -18.99
CA THR A 44 4.38 12.90 -19.76
C THR A 44 5.44 13.99 -19.65
N CYS A 45 6.04 14.20 -18.47
CA CYS A 45 7.10 15.19 -18.27
C CYS A 45 8.38 14.79 -19.05
N ILE A 46 8.77 13.52 -19.00
CA ILE A 46 9.92 13.00 -19.77
C ILE A 46 9.66 13.09 -21.27
N LEU A 47 8.47 12.69 -21.74
CA LEU A 47 8.11 12.79 -23.16
C LEU A 47 8.11 14.24 -23.61
N PHE A 48 7.55 15.16 -22.82
CA PHE A 48 7.58 16.59 -23.12
C PHE A 48 9.03 17.10 -23.21
N GLY A 49 9.89 16.76 -22.25
CA GLY A 49 11.32 17.10 -22.29
C GLY A 49 12.02 16.55 -23.54
N LEU A 50 11.79 15.28 -23.89
CA LEU A 50 12.36 14.66 -25.09
C LEU A 50 11.84 15.28 -26.38
N THR A 51 10.54 15.58 -26.47
CA THR A 51 9.95 16.26 -27.63
C THR A 51 10.49 17.67 -27.79
N LEU A 52 10.68 18.40 -26.70
CA LEU A 52 11.30 19.73 -26.73
C LEU A 52 12.73 19.63 -27.27
N ILE A 53 13.52 18.66 -26.78
CA ILE A 53 14.89 18.41 -27.26
C ILE A 53 14.88 18.04 -28.75
N THR A 54 14.00 17.14 -29.19
CA THR A 54 13.96 16.68 -30.59
C THR A 54 13.48 17.77 -31.54
N VAL A 55 12.48 18.57 -31.15
CA VAL A 55 12.01 19.74 -31.90
C VAL A 55 13.12 20.78 -32.02
N LEU A 56 13.84 21.08 -30.94
CA LEU A 56 14.99 21.99 -30.96
C LEU A 56 16.15 21.48 -31.84
N GLN A 57 16.38 20.17 -31.90
CA GLN A 57 17.36 19.54 -32.79
C GLN A 57 16.88 19.58 -34.26
N LEU A 58 15.60 19.29 -34.53
CA LEU A 58 15.05 19.22 -35.88
C LEU A 58 14.91 20.59 -36.53
N LEU A 59 14.47 21.61 -35.79
CA LEU A 59 14.36 22.98 -36.30
C LEU A 59 15.72 23.63 -36.62
N SER A 60 16.84 23.02 -36.18
CA SER A 60 18.21 23.44 -36.53
C SER A 60 18.47 24.95 -36.36
N VAL A 61 17.79 25.61 -35.41
CA VAL A 61 18.05 27.03 -35.08
C VAL A 61 19.10 27.09 -33.98
N PRO A 62 20.39 27.37 -34.31
CA PRO A 62 21.48 27.26 -33.36
C PRO A 62 21.37 28.26 -32.21
N ARG A 63 20.63 29.37 -32.39
CA ARG A 63 20.40 30.38 -31.34
C ARG A 63 19.41 29.91 -30.28
N LEU A 64 18.34 29.24 -30.67
CA LEU A 64 17.30 28.74 -29.76
C LEU A 64 17.78 27.48 -29.02
N SER A 65 18.43 26.56 -29.74
CA SER A 65 19.03 25.37 -29.13
C SER A 65 20.09 25.75 -28.08
N ARG A 66 20.99 26.72 -28.40
CA ARG A 66 21.95 27.26 -27.43
C ARG A 66 21.32 28.10 -26.31
N PHE A 67 20.09 28.58 -26.47
CA PHE A 67 19.37 29.32 -25.43
C PHE A 67 18.73 28.37 -24.40
N VAL A 68 18.15 27.26 -24.86
CA VAL A 68 17.42 26.30 -24.01
C VAL A 68 18.32 25.18 -23.48
N LEU A 69 19.21 24.61 -24.31
CA LEU A 69 20.01 23.42 -23.97
C LEU A 69 21.44 23.73 -23.51
N GLY A 70 21.90 24.96 -23.74
CA GLY A 70 23.27 25.39 -23.44
C GLY A 70 24.28 25.06 -24.56
N GLU A 71 25.41 25.77 -24.56
CA GLU A 71 26.34 25.80 -25.70
C GLU A 71 27.20 24.54 -25.90
N ASN A 72 27.27 23.66 -24.90
CA ASN A 72 28.20 22.53 -24.87
C ASN A 72 27.55 21.17 -24.62
N ASN A 73 26.22 21.06 -24.77
CA ASN A 73 25.52 19.83 -24.47
C ASN A 73 25.52 18.89 -25.69
N ARG A 74 26.51 17.99 -25.77
CA ARG A 74 26.68 17.03 -26.88
C ARG A 74 25.68 15.87 -26.83
N LEU A 75 25.10 15.55 -25.67
CA LEU A 75 24.18 14.42 -25.49
C LEU A 75 23.00 14.79 -24.56
N PRO A 76 22.11 15.72 -24.97
CA PRO A 76 21.05 16.24 -24.10
C PRO A 76 20.06 15.17 -23.62
N ARG A 77 19.86 14.10 -24.40
CA ARG A 77 18.94 13.01 -24.05
C ARG A 77 19.51 12.10 -22.96
N THR A 78 20.80 11.77 -23.01
CA THR A 78 21.44 10.95 -21.98
C THR A 78 21.61 11.73 -20.69
N GLU A 79 21.83 13.05 -20.78
CA GLU A 79 21.90 13.94 -19.63
C GLU A 79 20.55 14.09 -18.91
N LEU A 80 19.43 14.09 -19.65
CA LEU A 80 18.09 14.09 -19.03
C LEU A 80 17.84 12.78 -18.27
N TRP A 81 18.22 11.64 -18.84
CA TRP A 81 18.12 10.34 -18.16
C TRP A 81 19.09 10.20 -16.99
N SER A 82 20.32 10.71 -17.11
CA SER A 82 21.31 10.65 -16.04
C SER A 82 20.85 11.48 -14.84
N THR A 83 20.37 12.71 -15.07
CA THR A 83 19.89 13.59 -14.00
C THR A 83 18.64 13.03 -13.30
N LEU A 84 17.72 12.37 -14.03
CA LEU A 84 16.58 11.66 -13.43
C LEU A 84 17.03 10.56 -12.45
N LEU A 85 18.07 9.80 -12.81
CA LEU A 85 18.63 8.73 -11.97
C LEU A 85 19.56 9.25 -10.87
N GLY A 86 19.84 10.55 -10.84
CA GLY A 86 20.73 11.17 -9.86
C GLY A 86 22.21 11.26 -10.27
N GLY A 87 22.51 11.07 -11.55
CA GLY A 87 23.83 11.28 -12.12
C GLY A 87 24.24 12.76 -12.11
N LEU A 88 25.55 12.99 -12.14
CA LEU A 88 26.14 14.34 -12.17
C LEU A 88 26.05 14.92 -13.57
N HIS A 89 25.53 16.15 -13.68
CA HIS A 89 25.57 16.91 -14.92
C HIS A 89 26.95 17.55 -15.08
N MET A 90 27.77 17.01 -15.98
CA MET A 90 29.18 17.44 -16.13
C MET A 90 29.34 18.84 -16.71
N HIS A 91 28.30 19.40 -17.35
CA HIS A 91 28.37 20.70 -18.04
C HIS A 91 27.17 21.59 -17.73
N PRO A 92 27.17 22.33 -16.60
CA PRO A 92 26.05 23.20 -16.27
C PRO A 92 25.86 24.30 -17.34
N PRO A 93 24.61 24.57 -17.76
CA PRO A 93 24.34 25.60 -18.74
C PRO A 93 24.76 26.98 -18.21
N ARG A 94 25.38 27.80 -19.07
CA ARG A 94 25.88 29.14 -18.68
C ARG A 94 24.80 30.23 -18.64
N ARG A 95 23.65 30.03 -19.31
CA ARG A 95 22.57 31.03 -19.46
C ARG A 95 21.48 30.89 -18.38
N ASN A 96 20.91 32.02 -17.95
CA ASN A 96 19.94 32.09 -16.84
C ASN A 96 18.65 31.28 -17.07
N PHE A 97 18.08 31.26 -18.28
CA PHE A 97 16.86 30.50 -18.55
C PHE A 97 17.09 28.98 -18.47
N ALA A 98 18.15 28.48 -19.11
CA ALA A 98 18.53 27.08 -19.04
C ALA A 98 18.91 26.64 -17.61
N ARG A 99 19.54 27.52 -16.82
CA ARG A 99 19.79 27.27 -15.38
C ARG A 99 18.51 27.17 -14.59
N PHE A 100 17.53 28.04 -14.83
CA PHE A 100 16.23 27.97 -14.16
C PHE A 100 15.49 26.69 -14.50
N LEU A 101 15.45 26.31 -15.78
CA LEU A 101 14.84 25.07 -16.25
C LEU A 101 15.51 23.84 -15.61
N LEU A 102 16.85 23.80 -15.62
CA LEU A 102 17.62 22.72 -15.01
C LEU A 102 17.43 22.67 -13.49
N ALA A 103 17.38 23.82 -12.81
CA ALA A 103 17.12 23.88 -11.37
C ALA A 103 15.71 23.38 -11.01
N LEU A 104 14.70 23.73 -11.80
CA LEU A 104 13.33 23.25 -11.63
C LEU A 104 13.25 21.74 -11.83
N TRP A 105 13.91 21.21 -12.88
CA TRP A 105 14.01 19.77 -13.14
C TRP A 105 14.73 19.03 -12.01
N LEU A 106 15.86 19.56 -11.51
CA LEU A 106 16.58 18.98 -10.39
C LEU A 106 15.74 18.99 -9.10
N LEU A 107 14.95 20.04 -8.86
CA LEU A 107 14.04 20.11 -7.73
C LEU A 107 12.91 19.06 -7.86
N GLU A 108 12.30 18.93 -9.03
CA GLU A 108 11.26 17.94 -9.31
C GLU A 108 11.77 16.51 -9.09
N THR A 109 12.92 16.19 -9.68
CA THR A 109 13.57 14.88 -9.55
C THR A 109 14.02 14.58 -8.11
N LEU A 110 14.50 15.59 -7.37
CA LEU A 110 14.82 15.46 -5.95
C LEU A 110 13.59 15.12 -5.11
N VAL A 111 12.51 15.89 -5.27
CA VAL A 111 11.24 15.68 -4.53
C VAL A 111 10.68 14.31 -4.84
N LEU A 112 10.63 13.92 -6.12
CA LEU A 112 10.12 12.63 -6.54
C LEU A 112 10.96 11.47 -5.96
N ARG A 113 12.30 11.56 -6.03
CA ARG A 113 13.18 10.53 -5.48
C ARG A 113 13.03 10.41 -3.97
N ALA A 114 12.96 11.53 -3.25
CA ALA A 114 12.76 11.54 -1.80
C ALA A 114 11.40 10.94 -1.39
N ALA A 115 10.33 11.28 -2.12
CA ALA A 115 9.02 10.70 -1.89
C ALA A 115 9.00 9.20 -2.18
N TYR A 116 9.60 8.77 -3.30
CA TYR A 116 9.70 7.37 -3.68
C TYR A 116 10.50 6.55 -2.66
N THR A 117 11.67 7.02 -2.24
CA THR A 117 12.49 6.30 -1.26
C THR A 117 11.83 6.24 0.11
N GLY A 118 11.12 7.30 0.53
CA GLY A 118 10.35 7.34 1.78
C GLY A 118 9.21 6.33 1.79
N GLU A 119 8.35 6.33 0.77
CA GLU A 119 7.25 5.38 0.65
C GLU A 119 7.75 3.94 0.46
N LEU A 120 8.79 3.74 -0.33
CA LEU A 120 9.42 2.43 -0.50
C LEU A 120 9.97 1.91 0.84
N TYR A 121 10.58 2.77 1.66
CA TYR A 121 11.08 2.39 2.98
C TYR A 121 9.94 1.93 3.90
N ILE A 122 8.83 2.67 3.95
CA ILE A 122 7.63 2.30 4.72
C ILE A 122 7.08 0.95 4.22
N LEU A 123 6.99 0.78 2.89
CA LEU A 123 6.50 -0.45 2.27
C LEU A 123 7.41 -1.67 2.54
N LEU A 124 8.72 -1.45 2.64
CA LEU A 124 9.70 -2.50 2.95
C LEU A 124 9.69 -2.87 4.44
N GLN A 125 9.50 -1.90 5.33
CA GLN A 125 9.38 -2.13 6.77
C GLN A 125 8.10 -2.89 7.13
N ASP A 126 7.00 -2.56 6.47
CA ASP A 126 5.75 -3.30 6.56
C ASP A 126 5.87 -4.57 5.69
N GLY A 127 6.70 -5.52 6.16
CA GLY A 127 7.09 -6.74 5.44
C GLY A 127 5.91 -7.62 5.03
N ARG A 128 4.70 -7.28 5.49
CA ARG A 128 3.42 -7.88 5.14
C ARG A 128 2.41 -6.83 4.70
N VAL A 129 2.80 -5.91 3.80
CA VAL A 129 1.82 -5.14 3.00
C VAL A 129 1.02 -6.11 2.17
N ARG A 130 -0.02 -6.56 2.82
CA ARG A 130 -1.20 -7.18 2.31
C ARG A 130 -1.97 -6.09 1.57
N THR A 131 -2.74 -6.43 0.55
CA THR A 131 -3.79 -5.54 0.05
C THR A 131 -5.07 -5.90 0.79
N PRO A 132 -5.24 -5.50 2.08
CA PRO A 132 -6.51 -5.74 2.72
C PRO A 132 -7.56 -4.91 1.98
N LEU A 133 -8.77 -5.47 1.88
CA LEU A 133 -9.93 -4.70 1.45
C LEU A 133 -10.04 -3.47 2.36
N ARG A 134 -10.18 -2.29 1.76
CA ARG A 134 -10.15 -1.02 2.51
C ARG A 134 -11.53 -0.56 2.91
N THR A 135 -12.55 -0.95 2.14
CA THR A 135 -13.92 -0.48 2.30
C THR A 135 -14.93 -1.63 2.30
N LEU A 136 -16.07 -1.42 2.96
CA LEU A 136 -17.18 -2.37 2.95
C LEU A 136 -17.75 -2.53 1.53
N THR A 137 -17.76 -1.47 0.73
CA THR A 137 -18.17 -1.47 -0.68
C THR A 137 -17.35 -2.46 -1.50
N GLU A 138 -16.03 -2.49 -1.34
CA GLU A 138 -15.18 -3.47 -2.04
C GLU A 138 -15.53 -4.93 -1.65
N VAL A 139 -15.89 -5.17 -0.39
CA VAL A 139 -16.30 -6.50 0.10
C VAL A 139 -17.64 -6.91 -0.51
N LEU A 140 -18.58 -5.97 -0.62
CA LEU A 140 -19.91 -6.22 -1.19
C LEU A 140 -19.84 -6.43 -2.71
N ASP A 141 -19.01 -5.66 -3.42
CA ASP A 141 -18.80 -5.75 -4.86
C ASP A 141 -18.14 -7.07 -5.27
N LYS A 142 -17.15 -7.51 -4.48
CA LYS A 142 -16.46 -8.78 -4.69
C LYS A 142 -17.25 -10.02 -4.22
N LYS A 143 -18.48 -9.83 -3.72
CA LYS A 143 -19.42 -10.89 -3.32
C LYS A 143 -18.87 -11.87 -2.27
N TYR A 144 -18.10 -11.38 -1.31
CA TYR A 144 -17.62 -12.21 -0.19
C TYR A 144 -18.78 -12.76 0.65
N GLU A 145 -18.61 -13.98 1.16
CA GLU A 145 -19.54 -14.62 2.09
C GLU A 145 -19.33 -14.12 3.52
N PHE A 146 -20.39 -13.83 4.25
CA PHE A 146 -20.35 -13.37 5.63
C PHE A 146 -20.51 -14.55 6.58
N HIS A 147 -19.40 -14.92 7.20
CA HIS A 147 -19.26 -15.96 8.19
C HIS A 147 -19.52 -15.37 9.57
N MET A 148 -20.73 -15.54 10.11
CA MET A 148 -21.14 -14.83 11.34
C MET A 148 -21.75 -15.74 12.40
N LEU A 149 -21.63 -15.31 13.65
CA LEU A 149 -22.33 -15.94 14.76
C LEU A 149 -23.84 -15.73 14.65
N PRO A 150 -24.68 -16.67 15.12
CA PRO A 150 -26.15 -16.54 15.08
C PRO A 150 -26.67 -15.23 15.68
N ALA A 151 -26.01 -14.73 16.72
CA ALA A 151 -26.36 -13.49 17.41
C ALA A 151 -26.21 -12.23 16.54
N LEU A 152 -25.33 -12.25 15.53
CA LEU A 152 -25.07 -11.10 14.65
C LEU A 152 -25.96 -11.11 13.40
N GLN A 153 -26.55 -12.26 13.05
CA GLN A 153 -27.45 -12.41 11.90
C GLN A 153 -28.60 -11.37 11.84
N PRO A 154 -29.35 -11.10 12.93
CA PRO A 154 -30.43 -10.10 12.85
C PRO A 154 -29.91 -8.68 12.61
N VAL A 155 -28.71 -8.35 13.10
CA VAL A 155 -28.10 -7.02 12.97
C VAL A 155 -27.68 -6.76 11.52
N PHE A 156 -27.10 -7.78 10.86
CA PHE A 156 -26.59 -7.65 9.49
C PHE A 156 -27.62 -7.95 8.39
N ARG A 157 -28.83 -8.42 8.75
CA ARG A 157 -29.90 -8.76 7.80
C ARG A 157 -30.30 -7.61 6.86
N LYS A 158 -30.13 -6.35 7.30
CA LYS A 158 -30.43 -5.16 6.48
C LYS A 158 -29.26 -4.72 5.59
N LEU A 159 -28.02 -5.09 5.94
CA LEU A 159 -26.83 -4.68 5.20
C LEU A 159 -26.39 -5.71 4.15
N VAL A 160 -26.67 -6.99 4.37
CA VAL A 160 -26.18 -8.08 3.51
C VAL A 160 -27.35 -8.97 3.08
N SER A 161 -27.39 -9.33 1.80
CA SER A 161 -28.37 -10.28 1.26
C SER A 161 -28.26 -11.63 1.98
N ARG A 162 -29.40 -12.23 2.38
CA ARG A 162 -29.46 -13.50 3.12
C ARG A 162 -28.69 -14.66 2.48
N GLN A 163 -28.56 -14.67 1.16
CA GLN A 163 -27.83 -15.70 0.40
C GLN A 163 -26.32 -15.69 0.63
N ARG A 164 -25.77 -14.61 1.19
CA ARG A 164 -24.34 -14.44 1.44
C ARG A 164 -23.99 -14.54 2.92
N VAL A 165 -24.87 -15.13 3.74
CA VAL A 165 -24.70 -15.25 5.19
C VAL A 165 -24.62 -16.71 5.57
N VAL A 166 -23.44 -17.13 6.03
CA VAL A 166 -23.21 -18.46 6.59
C VAL A 166 -23.16 -18.33 8.10
N VAL A 167 -24.07 -19.03 8.79
CA VAL A 167 -24.12 -19.03 10.25
C VAL A 167 -23.19 -20.11 10.78
N ILE A 168 -22.29 -19.71 11.68
CA ILE A 168 -21.20 -20.57 12.13
C ILE A 168 -21.32 -20.83 13.62
N SER A 169 -21.14 -22.09 14.00
CA SER A 169 -21.17 -22.54 15.40
C SER A 169 -19.80 -22.47 16.07
N ARG A 170 -18.70 -22.59 15.29
CA ARG A 170 -17.31 -22.56 15.77
C ARG A 170 -16.54 -21.38 15.18
N LEU A 171 -16.54 -20.26 15.91
CA LEU A 171 -15.86 -19.03 15.49
C LEU A 171 -14.35 -19.24 15.27
N GLU A 172 -13.70 -19.96 16.18
CA GLU A 172 -12.24 -20.15 16.15
C GLU A 172 -11.78 -20.85 14.88
N ALA A 173 -12.50 -21.89 14.42
CA ALA A 173 -12.18 -22.61 13.20
C ALA A 173 -12.22 -21.68 11.97
N SER A 174 -13.23 -20.82 11.88
CA SER A 174 -13.34 -19.85 10.78
C SER A 174 -12.29 -18.75 10.88
N LEU A 175 -11.90 -18.34 12.08
CA LEU A 175 -10.80 -17.40 12.27
C LEU A 175 -9.45 -18.00 11.90
N THR A 176 -9.20 -19.27 12.24
CA THR A 176 -8.00 -19.98 11.81
C THR A 176 -7.97 -20.12 10.29
N GLN A 177 -9.10 -20.47 9.68
CA GLN A 177 -9.21 -20.59 8.22
C GLN A 177 -8.99 -19.23 7.55
N LEU A 178 -9.60 -18.14 8.04
CA LEU A 178 -9.43 -16.79 7.49
C LEU A 178 -7.99 -16.28 7.58
N ARG A 179 -7.26 -16.71 8.61
CA ARG A 179 -5.86 -16.35 8.81
C ARG A 179 -4.92 -17.13 7.89
N ASP A 180 -5.15 -18.44 7.80
CA ASP A 180 -4.23 -19.38 7.15
C ASP A 180 -4.49 -19.43 5.63
N ASP A 181 -5.75 -19.28 5.21
CA ASP A 181 -6.15 -19.16 3.81
C ASP A 181 -6.17 -17.68 3.37
N THR A 182 -5.26 -17.35 2.47
CA THR A 182 -5.10 -15.98 1.95
C THR A 182 -6.10 -15.67 0.84
N GLU A 183 -6.71 -16.69 0.23
CA GLU A 183 -7.68 -16.58 -0.87
C GLU A 183 -9.12 -16.84 -0.41
N ALA A 184 -9.32 -17.03 0.90
CA ALA A 184 -10.63 -17.19 1.51
C ALA A 184 -11.63 -16.13 1.02
N GLN A 185 -12.71 -16.57 0.39
CA GLN A 185 -13.77 -15.70 -0.13
C GLN A 185 -14.85 -15.40 0.92
N PHE A 186 -14.48 -15.39 2.20
CA PHE A 186 -15.39 -15.05 3.29
C PHE A 186 -14.80 -14.01 4.24
N VAL A 187 -15.69 -13.33 4.97
CA VAL A 187 -15.39 -12.28 5.94
C VAL A 187 -16.14 -12.54 7.24
N VAL A 188 -15.53 -12.17 8.37
CA VAL A 188 -16.07 -12.50 9.70
C VAL A 188 -16.29 -11.20 10.49
N PRO A 189 -17.54 -10.77 10.76
CA PRO A 189 -17.80 -9.62 11.60
C PRO A 189 -17.62 -9.98 13.08
N LEU A 190 -16.75 -9.24 13.78
CA LEU A 190 -16.35 -9.52 15.15
C LEU A 190 -16.19 -8.25 15.98
N LEU A 191 -16.30 -8.39 17.30
CA LEU A 191 -15.88 -7.33 18.21
C LEU A 191 -14.35 -7.20 18.13
N ARG A 192 -13.85 -5.98 17.98
CA ARG A 192 -12.41 -5.68 17.96
C ARG A 192 -11.61 -6.38 19.07
N PRO A 193 -12.01 -6.34 20.36
CA PRO A 193 -11.23 -6.99 21.42
C PRO A 193 -11.15 -8.52 21.26
N THR A 194 -12.18 -9.16 20.70
CA THR A 194 -12.16 -10.61 20.43
C THR A 194 -11.15 -10.96 19.35
N ALA A 195 -11.08 -10.15 18.29
CA ALA A 195 -10.10 -10.35 17.22
C ALA A 195 -8.66 -10.10 17.73
N SER A 196 -8.44 -9.04 18.51
CA SER A 196 -7.13 -8.76 19.13
C SER A 196 -6.70 -9.85 20.11
N ARG A 197 -7.64 -10.43 20.87
CA ARG A 197 -7.36 -11.56 21.77
C ARG A 197 -6.96 -12.81 20.99
N PHE A 198 -7.67 -13.15 19.90
CA PHE A 198 -7.32 -14.29 19.06
C PHE A 198 -5.90 -14.14 18.47
N ASP A 199 -5.53 -12.94 18.02
CA ASP A 199 -4.18 -12.65 17.54
C ASP A 199 -3.12 -12.80 18.64
N MET A 200 -3.45 -12.44 19.89
CA MET A 200 -2.57 -12.62 21.05
C MET A 200 -2.37 -14.11 21.38
N ASP A 201 -3.47 -14.88 21.46
CA ASP A 201 -3.46 -16.31 21.79
C ASP A 201 -2.73 -17.15 20.73
N SER A 202 -2.73 -16.68 19.48
CA SER A 202 -2.07 -17.34 18.35
C SER A 202 -0.54 -17.25 18.35
N GLY A 203 0.02 -16.43 19.24
CA GLY A 203 1.46 -16.29 19.44
C GLY A 203 2.18 -15.50 18.34
N PRO A 204 3.51 -15.32 18.48
CA PRO A 204 4.23 -14.33 17.70
C PRO A 204 4.54 -14.70 16.24
N LYS A 205 4.58 -15.99 15.91
CA LYS A 205 5.02 -16.42 14.58
C LYS A 205 3.91 -16.38 13.53
N LYS A 206 2.65 -16.40 13.96
CA LYS A 206 1.49 -16.51 13.07
C LYS A 206 1.06 -15.16 12.49
N PRO A 207 0.57 -15.14 11.23
CA PRO A 207 -0.01 -13.93 10.66
C PRO A 207 -1.20 -13.43 11.47
N ARG A 208 -1.35 -12.12 11.58
CA ARG A 208 -2.51 -11.51 12.24
C ARG A 208 -3.72 -11.51 11.32
N LEU A 209 -4.91 -11.44 11.93
CA LEU A 209 -6.15 -11.18 11.22
C LEU A 209 -6.11 -9.77 10.63
N ALA A 210 -6.39 -9.64 9.33
CA ALA A 210 -6.57 -8.33 8.73
C ALA A 210 -7.97 -7.81 9.10
N MET A 211 -8.03 -6.56 9.54
CA MET A 211 -9.28 -5.91 9.93
C MET A 211 -9.53 -4.71 9.03
N LEU A 212 -10.80 -4.48 8.70
CA LEU A 212 -11.21 -3.26 8.00
C LEU A 212 -10.91 -2.03 8.87
N ARG A 213 -10.45 -0.95 8.25
CA ARG A 213 -10.06 0.29 8.96
C ARG A 213 -11.25 0.92 9.68
N TYR A 214 -12.44 0.88 9.07
CA TYR A 214 -13.64 1.49 9.61
C TYR A 214 -14.52 0.44 10.29
N PRO A 215 -14.96 0.69 11.54
CA PRO A 215 -15.93 -0.18 12.20
C PRO A 215 -17.28 -0.09 11.49
N LEU A 216 -17.98 -1.22 11.40
CA LEU A 216 -19.30 -1.27 10.76
C LEU A 216 -20.37 -0.70 11.67
N LEU A 217 -20.32 -1.09 12.93
CA LEU A 217 -21.31 -0.76 13.96
C LEU A 217 -20.60 -0.72 15.31
N THR A 218 -21.21 -0.04 16.28
CA THR A 218 -20.75 -0.05 17.67
C THR A 218 -21.79 -0.76 18.51
N ALA A 219 -21.40 -1.83 19.18
CA ALA A 219 -22.26 -2.59 20.08
C ALA A 219 -22.14 -2.04 21.50
N PRO A 220 -23.22 -1.50 22.09
CA PRO A 220 -23.23 -1.10 23.49
C PRO A 220 -23.24 -2.35 24.38
N MET A 221 -22.32 -2.40 25.34
CA MET A 221 -22.29 -3.38 26.41
C MET A 221 -23.28 -2.93 27.49
N THR A 222 -24.26 -3.77 27.77
CA THR A 222 -25.34 -3.51 28.74
C THR A 222 -25.63 -4.80 29.51
N LEU A 223 -26.19 -4.66 30.72
CA LEU A 223 -26.69 -5.78 31.50
C LEU A 223 -28.18 -5.97 31.18
N TYR A 224 -28.55 -7.16 30.73
CA TYR A 224 -29.94 -7.51 30.45
C TYR A 224 -30.62 -8.05 31.70
N MET A 225 -31.83 -7.56 31.96
CA MET A 225 -32.64 -7.96 33.12
C MET A 225 -34.05 -8.32 32.70
N ARG A 226 -34.74 -9.10 33.55
CA ARG A 226 -36.17 -9.38 33.36
C ARG A 226 -36.97 -8.07 33.37
N PRO A 227 -38.03 -7.95 32.55
CA PRO A 227 -38.92 -6.80 32.60
C PRO A 227 -39.45 -6.58 34.02
N HIS A 228 -39.49 -5.32 34.46
CA HIS A 228 -39.94 -4.92 35.80
C HIS A 228 -39.10 -5.46 36.98
N SER A 229 -37.83 -5.83 36.74
CA SER A 229 -36.92 -6.14 37.84
C SER A 229 -36.66 -4.90 38.71
N TYR A 230 -36.90 -5.01 40.01
CA TYR A 230 -36.57 -3.99 41.01
C TYR A 230 -35.08 -3.63 41.04
N LEU A 231 -34.21 -4.54 40.57
CA LEU A 231 -32.75 -4.31 40.53
C LEU A 231 -32.32 -3.33 39.44
N LYS A 232 -33.17 -3.08 38.42
CA LYS A 232 -32.80 -2.23 37.27
C LYS A 232 -32.38 -0.84 37.71
N GLN A 233 -33.18 -0.20 38.59
CA GLN A 233 -32.90 1.16 39.04
C GLN A 233 -31.61 1.21 39.85
N ARG A 234 -31.44 0.29 40.81
CA ARG A 234 -30.25 0.23 41.66
C ARG A 234 -28.98 -0.02 40.86
N ILE A 235 -29.01 -0.94 39.89
CA ILE A 235 -27.87 -1.24 39.03
C ILE A 235 -27.56 -0.06 38.12
N ASN A 236 -28.56 0.61 37.55
CA ASN A 236 -28.31 1.80 36.74
C ASN A 236 -27.61 2.90 37.56
N THR A 237 -28.08 3.21 38.77
CA THR A 237 -27.41 4.18 39.66
C THR A 237 -25.98 3.76 39.98
N LEU A 238 -25.76 2.48 40.28
CA LEU A 238 -24.42 1.96 40.57
C LEU A 238 -23.50 2.05 39.35
N LEU A 239 -24.00 1.73 38.15
CA LEU A 239 -23.24 1.89 36.90
C LEU A 239 -22.89 3.36 36.64
N ILE A 240 -23.80 4.31 36.87
CA ILE A 240 -23.51 5.76 36.75
C ILE A 240 -22.38 6.14 37.71
N ASN A 241 -22.45 5.72 38.97
CA ASN A 241 -21.43 6.02 39.98
C ASN A 241 -20.08 5.36 39.63
N MET A 242 -20.09 4.16 39.04
CA MET A 242 -18.87 3.49 38.58
C MET A 242 -18.26 4.17 37.35
N MET A 243 -19.08 4.72 36.45
CA MET A 243 -18.61 5.51 35.32
C MET A 243 -18.07 6.87 35.80
N SER A 244 -18.78 7.56 36.69
CA SER A 244 -18.36 8.88 37.20
C SER A 244 -17.10 8.83 38.06
N SER A 245 -16.87 7.73 38.77
CA SER A 245 -15.62 7.49 39.53
C SER A 245 -14.47 6.99 38.65
N GLY A 246 -14.69 6.72 37.36
CA GLY A 246 -13.67 6.18 36.46
C GLY A 246 -13.31 4.72 36.71
N LEU A 247 -14.05 4.00 37.55
CA LEU A 247 -13.83 2.56 37.80
C LEU A 247 -13.98 1.75 36.52
N VAL A 248 -15.00 2.05 35.70
CA VAL A 248 -15.20 1.38 34.40
C VAL A 248 -13.99 1.58 33.48
N ASP A 249 -13.45 2.80 33.42
CA ASP A 249 -12.26 3.09 32.63
C ASP A 249 -11.01 2.40 33.17
N ARG A 250 -10.88 2.27 34.49
CA ARG A 250 -9.76 1.51 35.08
C ARG A 250 -9.83 0.04 34.69
N PHE A 251 -11.01 -0.58 34.77
CA PHE A 251 -11.18 -1.98 34.35
C PHE A 251 -10.96 -2.16 32.84
N ARG A 252 -11.44 -1.22 32.02
CA ARG A 252 -11.17 -1.20 30.58
C ARG A 252 -9.67 -1.21 30.31
N ARG A 253 -8.93 -0.30 30.94
CA ARG A 253 -7.46 -0.23 30.80
C ARG A 253 -6.74 -1.49 31.27
N MET A 254 -7.18 -2.07 32.39
CA MET A 254 -6.53 -3.25 32.96
C MET A 254 -6.65 -4.48 32.06
N TYR A 255 -7.82 -4.71 31.46
CA TYR A 255 -8.10 -5.93 30.70
C TYR A 255 -7.97 -5.77 29.19
N LEU A 256 -8.32 -4.61 28.64
CA LEU A 256 -8.40 -4.41 27.19
C LEU A 256 -7.19 -3.67 26.64
N ASP A 257 -6.74 -2.60 27.30
CA ASP A 257 -5.58 -1.84 26.78
C ASP A 257 -4.32 -2.70 26.73
N ARG A 258 -4.15 -3.69 27.62
CA ARG A 258 -3.05 -4.66 27.51
C ARG A 258 -3.12 -5.45 26.19
N ILE A 259 -4.30 -5.93 25.83
CA ILE A 259 -4.52 -6.73 24.61
C ILE A 259 -4.36 -5.84 23.37
N GLU A 260 -4.92 -4.63 23.40
CA GLU A 260 -4.87 -3.67 22.28
C GLU A 260 -3.48 -3.04 22.10
N HIS A 261 -2.77 -2.68 23.18
CA HIS A 261 -1.41 -2.15 23.09
C HIS A 261 -0.40 -3.18 22.63
N LEU A 262 -0.44 -4.42 23.14
CA LEU A 262 0.43 -5.49 22.64
C LEU A 262 0.18 -5.80 21.16
N ALA A 263 -1.06 -5.67 20.70
CA ALA A 263 -1.37 -5.72 19.28
C ALA A 263 -0.76 -4.51 18.53
N SER A 264 -0.90 -3.29 19.05
CA SER A 264 -0.43 -2.06 18.39
C SER A 264 1.09 -1.89 18.37
N GLU A 265 1.81 -2.10 19.48
CA GLU A 265 3.26 -1.91 19.56
C GLU A 265 4.00 -2.85 18.62
N ARG A 266 3.48 -4.06 18.47
CA ARG A 266 4.08 -5.07 17.63
C ARG A 266 3.81 -4.87 16.13
N ASN A 267 2.88 -3.99 15.76
CA ASN A 267 2.80 -3.49 14.38
C ASN A 267 3.98 -2.58 14.02
N ARG A 268 4.75 -2.10 15.01
CA ARG A 268 5.89 -1.21 14.82
C ARG A 268 7.24 -1.93 14.84
N GLU A 269 7.29 -3.23 15.13
CA GLU A 269 8.54 -3.98 15.07
C GLU A 269 8.98 -4.08 13.59
N PRO A 270 10.10 -3.42 13.21
CA PRO A 270 10.52 -3.38 11.81
C PRO A 270 10.88 -4.79 11.37
N THR A 271 10.20 -5.27 10.34
CA THR A 271 10.50 -6.58 9.76
C THR A 271 11.92 -6.56 9.21
N LYS A 272 12.76 -7.52 9.59
CA LYS A 272 14.11 -7.65 9.02
C LYS A 272 14.00 -7.82 7.51
N LEU A 273 14.67 -6.96 6.75
CA LEU A 273 14.67 -7.00 5.28
C LEU A 273 15.23 -8.34 4.82
N SER A 274 14.43 -9.14 4.12
CA SER A 274 14.89 -10.43 3.57
C SER A 274 15.41 -10.26 2.15
N LEU A 275 16.41 -11.06 1.77
CA LEU A 275 16.94 -11.13 0.40
C LEU A 275 15.84 -11.42 -0.63
N TRP A 276 14.77 -12.12 -0.23
CA TRP A 276 13.63 -12.40 -1.08
C TRP A 276 12.84 -11.15 -1.46
N LEU A 277 12.75 -10.15 -0.57
CA LEU A 277 12.14 -8.86 -0.92
C LEU A 277 12.97 -8.12 -1.98
N LEU A 278 14.30 -8.25 -1.94
CA LEU A 278 15.22 -7.59 -2.86
C LEU A 278 15.39 -8.34 -4.20
N ALA A 279 14.89 -9.58 -4.30
CA ALA A 279 15.00 -10.40 -5.50
C ALA A 279 14.41 -9.72 -6.75
N GLY A 280 13.34 -8.93 -6.60
CA GLY A 280 12.78 -8.13 -7.70
C GLY A 280 13.77 -7.10 -8.26
N LEU A 281 14.55 -6.46 -7.39
CA LEU A 281 15.58 -5.50 -7.78
C LEU A 281 16.71 -6.21 -8.53
N PHE A 282 17.21 -7.33 -7.99
CA PHE A 282 18.24 -8.14 -8.64
C PHE A 282 17.79 -8.68 -10.00
N GLY A 283 16.54 -9.10 -10.12
CA GLY A 283 15.94 -9.52 -11.39
C GLY A 283 15.93 -8.38 -12.42
N SER A 284 15.50 -7.18 -12.03
CA SER A 284 15.48 -6.02 -12.92
C SER A 284 16.89 -5.60 -13.37
N PHE A 285 17.87 -5.63 -12.45
CA PHE A 285 19.26 -5.35 -12.75
C PHE A 285 19.86 -6.38 -13.72
N GLY A 286 19.63 -7.67 -13.47
CA GLY A 286 20.10 -8.74 -14.36
C GLY A 286 19.51 -8.64 -15.77
N LEU A 287 18.22 -8.29 -15.87
CA LEU A 287 17.55 -8.09 -17.17
C LEU A 287 18.13 -6.89 -17.93
N MET A 288 18.39 -5.77 -17.25
CA MET A 288 19.05 -4.61 -17.87
C MET A 288 20.48 -4.94 -18.34
N GLN A 289 21.25 -5.71 -17.55
CA GLN A 289 22.59 -6.12 -17.93
C GLN A 289 22.57 -7.05 -19.15
N LEU A 290 21.62 -7.99 -19.21
CA LEU A 290 21.43 -8.85 -20.38
C LEU A 290 21.10 -8.04 -21.64
N LEU A 291 20.19 -7.05 -21.54
CA LEU A 291 19.87 -6.17 -22.66
C LEU A 291 21.09 -5.37 -23.12
N ALA A 292 21.89 -4.84 -22.19
CA ALA A 292 23.12 -4.13 -22.52
C ALA A 292 24.13 -5.05 -23.22
N SER A 293 24.31 -6.29 -22.74
CA SER A 293 25.15 -7.29 -23.40
C SER A 293 24.66 -7.65 -24.80
N ILE A 294 23.35 -7.77 -25.02
CA ILE A 294 22.78 -8.02 -26.35
C ILE A 294 23.06 -6.85 -27.29
N VAL A 295 22.85 -5.60 -26.85
CA VAL A 295 23.16 -4.41 -27.65
C VAL A 295 24.65 -4.34 -28.00
N PHE A 296 25.52 -4.62 -27.04
CA PHE A 296 26.96 -4.67 -27.28
C PHE A 296 27.37 -5.76 -28.28
N LEU A 297 26.76 -6.95 -28.20
CA LEU A 297 26.98 -8.03 -29.17
C LEU A 297 26.46 -7.67 -30.57
N LEU A 298 25.34 -6.97 -30.65
CA LEU A 298 24.83 -6.42 -31.92
C LEU A 298 25.77 -5.35 -32.48
N GLU A 299 26.36 -4.52 -31.61
CA GLU A 299 27.35 -3.52 -31.96
C GLU A 299 28.61 -4.15 -32.55
N LEU A 300 29.16 -5.15 -31.86
CA LEU A 300 30.30 -5.94 -32.30
C LEU A 300 30.01 -6.65 -33.64
N GLY A 301 28.81 -7.23 -33.76
CA GLY A 301 28.37 -7.93 -34.97
C GLY A 301 28.16 -7.02 -36.18
N ALA A 302 27.82 -5.75 -35.98
CA ALA A 302 27.75 -4.78 -37.07
C ALA A 302 29.10 -4.12 -37.40
N ALA A 303 30.06 -4.14 -36.46
CA ALA A 303 31.44 -3.72 -36.69
C ALA A 303 32.20 -4.72 -37.58
N GLN A 304 31.77 -5.99 -37.62
CA GLN A 304 32.33 -7.02 -38.51
C GLN A 304 32.08 -6.68 -40.01
N PRO A 305 33.09 -6.71 -40.90
CA PRO A 305 32.98 -6.26 -42.30
C PRO A 305 31.96 -7.01 -43.18
N GLN A 306 31.48 -8.18 -42.75
CA GLN A 306 30.74 -9.13 -43.59
C GLN A 306 29.21 -8.93 -43.66
N ARG A 307 28.61 -7.97 -42.93
CA ARG A 307 27.14 -7.74 -42.91
C ARG A 307 26.73 -6.27 -43.14
N PRO A 308 26.69 -5.79 -44.40
CA PRO A 308 26.39 -4.39 -44.72
C PRO A 308 24.96 -3.95 -44.39
N ARG A 309 24.00 -4.89 -44.31
CA ARG A 309 22.59 -4.58 -43.96
C ARG A 309 22.41 -4.19 -42.50
N LEU A 310 23.12 -4.86 -41.57
CA LEU A 310 23.06 -4.55 -40.13
C LEU A 310 23.70 -3.19 -39.84
N ARG A 311 24.81 -2.88 -40.53
CA ARG A 311 25.51 -1.59 -40.43
C ARG A 311 24.65 -0.41 -40.89
N ARG A 312 23.81 -0.57 -41.92
CA ARG A 312 22.88 0.48 -42.37
C ARG A 312 21.74 0.74 -41.37
N LEU A 313 21.17 -0.32 -40.80
CA LEU A 313 20.11 -0.22 -39.78
C LEU A 313 20.62 0.44 -38.50
N MET A 314 21.81 0.05 -38.05
CA MET A 314 22.38 0.62 -36.83
C MET A 314 22.94 2.02 -37.03
N ASN A 315 23.50 2.34 -38.21
CA ASN A 315 23.83 3.72 -38.56
C ASN A 315 22.58 4.61 -38.64
N ALA A 316 21.44 4.09 -39.09
CA ALA A 316 20.18 4.83 -39.05
C ALA A 316 19.73 5.07 -37.60
N ALA A 317 19.78 4.05 -36.74
CA ALA A 317 19.46 4.20 -35.31
C ALA A 317 20.42 5.18 -34.59
N ASN A 318 21.72 5.10 -34.84
CA ASN A 318 22.71 6.02 -34.27
C ASN A 318 22.54 7.46 -34.77
N ARG A 319 22.09 7.65 -36.02
CA ARG A 319 21.81 8.99 -36.57
C ARG A 319 20.67 9.71 -35.86
N TYR A 320 19.78 8.98 -35.18
CA TYR A 320 18.69 9.55 -34.39
C TYR A 320 19.03 9.65 -32.89
N MET A 321 20.14 9.07 -32.43
CA MET A 321 20.60 9.15 -31.02
C MET A 321 21.65 10.23 -30.76
N VAL A 322 22.35 10.72 -31.80
CA VAL A 322 23.26 11.88 -31.77
C VAL A 322 22.47 13.17 -32.04
#